data_AF-A0AAU5V6V3-F1
#
_entry.id   AF-A0AAU5V6V3-F1
#
_cell.length_a   1.000
_cell.length_b   1.000
_cell.length_c   1.000
_cell.angle_alpha   90.00
_cell.angle_beta   90.00
_cell.angle_gamma   90.00
#
_symmetry.space_group_name_H-M   'P 1'
#
loop_
_entity.id
_entity.type
_entity.pdbx_description
1 polymer ?
#
loop_
_entity_poly.entity_id
_entity_poly.type
_entity_poly.pdbx_seq_one_letter_code
_entity_poly.pdbx_strand_id
1 'polypeptide(L)'
;MSAGTGVSAASITPVVVRLKLSLLRNGLRQSAGRRAAFIASTVLVLLFAVLQLLGLIALRGNAHATAVGVLLVAVLALGWAVMPLFFPGGDETLDPTRLVMLPLRPRPLVRALLAASLVGIGPLFTFCLLLGSVISVAHGAAAYATAVAALVLALLVCVALARAVAAANIRLLSSRKGRDLAVLSGLVVAVGAQLVNFGAQRLGSAGGLSELDPVTDVLRWIPPASAIGAVDSVSDGSYGAGILQLALCVAALAGLLALWSRHLTRLMTSPDGSTLQAAEPVGRERGSSGLARLLPAGRTGTVMERSLRYVWRDPKTKAAWVTSLAIGLIVPVFNALQGTGSVYFACFAAGMLGIQMYNQFGQDTSAFWMVALTISSTRDAYVELRGRALALLLITLPYATLVTTVTTGLLGAWEKLPEVLGLSFALLGAMLATGAWSSARFPYSIPQEGYKNVAPGQAGLAWIAIFGGLISAALLASPVIALTIWLNVSADGDGWTWLLLPLGAVYGALITLLGLRLAAPRTAGRLPEILAAVSKG
;
A
#
# COMPACT_ATOMS: atom_id res chain seq x y z
N MET A 1 27.10 51.81 15.76
CA MET A 1 25.71 51.28 15.70
C MET A 1 25.18 51.50 14.30
N SER A 2 25.25 50.46 13.46
CA SER A 2 24.64 50.43 12.13
C SER A 2 23.77 49.18 12.11
N ALA A 3 22.46 49.40 11.98
CA ALA A 3 21.45 48.37 11.99
C ALA A 3 21.61 47.49 10.73
N GLY A 4 22.07 46.26 10.93
CA GLY A 4 22.04 45.23 9.91
C GLY A 4 20.59 44.97 9.51
N THR A 5 20.27 45.33 8.28
CA THR A 5 19.00 45.04 7.61
C THR A 5 18.76 43.54 7.63
N GLY A 6 17.79 43.12 8.46
CA GLY A 6 17.34 41.74 8.51
C GLY A 6 16.84 41.33 7.13
N VAL A 7 17.55 40.41 6.49
CA VAL A 7 17.07 39.69 5.32
C VAL A 7 15.76 39.02 5.74
N SER A 8 14.64 39.60 5.31
CA SER A 8 13.31 39.01 5.46
C SER A 8 13.40 37.59 4.91
N ALA A 9 13.24 36.59 5.78
CA ALA A 9 13.35 35.19 5.42
C ALA A 9 12.37 34.92 4.25
N ALA A 10 12.91 34.83 3.04
CA ALA A 10 12.12 34.58 1.85
C ALA A 10 11.24 33.35 2.12
N SER A 11 9.93 33.51 1.97
CA SER A 11 9.00 32.45 2.33
C SER A 11 9.37 31.17 1.57
N ILE A 12 9.58 30.08 2.30
CA ILE A 12 9.98 28.78 1.74
C ILE A 12 8.86 28.17 0.87
N THR A 13 7.61 28.51 1.16
CA THR A 13 6.41 28.02 0.48
C THR A 13 6.47 28.13 -1.05
N PRO A 14 6.67 29.31 -1.67
CA PRO A 14 6.76 29.44 -3.12
C PRO A 14 7.89 28.61 -3.73
N VAL A 15 9.03 28.47 -3.06
CA VAL A 15 10.17 27.67 -3.55
C VAL A 15 9.79 26.19 -3.61
N VAL A 16 9.20 25.67 -2.53
CA VAL A 16 8.76 24.27 -2.43
C VAL A 16 7.64 23.96 -3.44
N VAL A 17 6.70 24.88 -3.65
CA VAL A 17 5.65 24.73 -4.68
C VAL A 17 6.27 24.73 -6.09
N ARG A 18 7.21 25.64 -6.38
CA ARG A 18 7.93 25.66 -7.67
C ARG A 18 8.71 24.38 -7.90
N LEU A 19 9.34 23.84 -6.86
CA LEU A 19 10.06 22.57 -6.92
C LEU A 19 9.10 21.43 -7.28
N LYS A 20 7.95 21.34 -6.62
CA LYS A 20 6.94 20.32 -6.94
C LYS A 20 6.45 20.43 -8.39
N LEU A 21 6.12 21.64 -8.86
CA LEU A 21 5.72 21.88 -10.24
C LEU A 21 6.82 21.50 -11.24
N SER A 22 8.08 21.82 -10.91
CA SER A 22 9.23 21.48 -11.75
C SER A 22 9.46 19.98 -11.81
N LEU A 23 9.29 19.26 -10.69
CA LEU A 23 9.38 17.80 -10.64
C LEU A 23 8.27 17.13 -11.45
N LEU A 24 7.02 17.62 -11.35
CA LEU A 24 5.90 17.14 -12.17
C LEU A 24 6.17 17.38 -13.67
N ARG A 25 6.61 18.59 -14.03
CA ARG A 25 6.95 18.95 -15.41
C ARG A 25 8.10 18.12 -15.97
N ASN A 26 9.13 17.87 -15.17
CA ASN A 26 10.29 17.08 -15.58
C ASN A 26 9.95 15.59 -15.65
N GLY A 27 9.07 15.08 -14.78
CA GLY A 27 8.55 13.71 -14.86
C GLY A 27 7.81 13.43 -16.17
N LEU A 28 7.10 14.42 -16.72
CA LEU A 28 6.43 14.36 -18.03
C LEU A 28 7.39 14.38 -19.24
N ARG A 29 8.63 14.83 -19.05
CA ARG A 29 9.64 14.96 -20.12
C ARG A 29 10.53 13.72 -20.28
N GLN A 30 10.53 12.79 -19.32
CA GLN A 30 11.47 11.67 -19.31
C GLN A 30 11.13 10.52 -20.27
N SER A 31 9.85 10.22 -20.54
CA SER A 31 9.49 9.22 -21.56
C SER A 31 8.07 9.39 -22.11
N ALA A 32 7.87 9.10 -23.40
CA ALA A 32 6.57 9.17 -24.05
C ALA A 32 5.53 8.24 -23.41
N GLY A 33 5.94 7.03 -22.99
CA GLY A 33 5.07 6.07 -22.30
C GLY A 33 4.63 6.53 -20.90
N ARG A 34 5.54 7.13 -20.11
CA ARG A 34 5.20 7.68 -18.79
C ARG A 34 4.27 8.88 -18.91
N ARG A 35 4.48 9.71 -19.93
CA ARG A 35 3.59 10.81 -20.27
C ARG A 35 2.20 10.31 -20.67
N ALA A 36 2.10 9.29 -21.53
CA ALA A 36 0.83 8.70 -21.94
C ALA A 36 0.07 8.10 -20.74
N ALA A 37 0.74 7.30 -19.90
CA ALA A 37 0.14 6.71 -18.70
C ALA A 37 -0.32 7.78 -17.70
N PHE A 38 0.48 8.84 -17.49
CA PHE A 38 0.09 9.96 -16.62
C PHE A 38 -1.11 10.73 -17.19
N ILE A 39 -1.12 11.03 -18.48
CA ILE A 39 -2.25 11.73 -19.12
C ILE A 39 -3.50 10.86 -19.05
N ALA A 40 -3.42 9.59 -19.44
CA ALA A 40 -4.56 8.67 -19.43
C ALA A 40 -5.15 8.50 -18.02
N SER A 41 -4.30 8.29 -17.00
CA SER A 41 -4.76 8.20 -15.60
C SER A 41 -5.35 9.52 -15.11
N THR A 42 -4.74 10.66 -15.45
CA THR A 42 -5.28 11.99 -15.09
C THR A 42 -6.65 12.22 -15.73
N VAL A 43 -6.81 11.91 -17.01
CA VAL A 43 -8.07 12.05 -17.74
C VAL A 43 -9.14 11.13 -17.15
N LEU A 44 -8.81 9.87 -16.88
CA LEU A 44 -9.75 8.92 -16.28
C LEU A 44 -10.20 9.37 -14.88
N VAL A 45 -9.26 9.81 -14.04
CA VAL A 45 -9.58 10.32 -12.69
C VAL A 45 -10.44 11.58 -12.78
N LEU A 46 -10.13 12.51 -13.70
CA LEU A 46 -10.93 13.71 -13.91
C LEU A 46 -12.33 13.39 -14.43
N LEU A 47 -12.45 12.47 -15.39
CA LEU A 47 -13.75 12.03 -15.91
C LEU A 47 -14.61 11.44 -14.79
N PHE A 48 -14.03 10.56 -13.98
CA PHE A 48 -14.72 10.00 -12.81
C PHE A 48 -15.09 11.09 -11.78
N ALA A 49 -14.20 12.07 -11.54
CA ALA A 49 -14.48 13.21 -10.66
C ALA A 49 -15.67 14.03 -11.15
N VAL A 50 -15.72 14.33 -12.45
CA VAL A 50 -16.78 15.10 -13.09
C VAL A 50 -18.10 14.34 -13.05
N LEU A 51 -18.10 13.04 -13.36
CA LEU A 51 -19.29 12.21 -13.27
C LEU A 51 -19.87 12.18 -11.85
N GLN A 52 -19.01 11.98 -10.83
CA GLN A 52 -19.44 12.00 -9.43
C GLN A 52 -19.94 13.39 -8.99
N LEU A 53 -19.27 14.46 -9.41
CA LEU A 53 -19.71 15.83 -9.17
C LEU A 53 -21.10 16.08 -9.77
N LEU A 54 -21.31 15.71 -11.03
CA LEU A 54 -22.60 15.84 -11.71
C LEU A 54 -23.68 15.00 -11.04
N GLY A 55 -23.35 13.77 -10.62
CA GLY A 55 -24.23 12.92 -9.83
C GLY A 55 -24.68 13.59 -8.54
N LEU A 56 -23.74 14.14 -7.75
CA LEU A 56 -24.05 14.84 -6.50
C LEU A 56 -24.90 16.11 -6.73
N ILE A 57 -24.63 16.86 -7.80
CA ILE A 57 -25.46 18.02 -8.17
C ILE A 57 -26.87 17.57 -8.56
N ALA A 58 -27.01 16.46 -9.27
CA ALA A 58 -28.31 15.91 -9.64
C ALA A 58 -29.12 15.39 -8.43
N LEU A 59 -28.45 15.03 -7.33
CA LEU A 59 -29.10 14.69 -6.05
C LEU A 59 -29.66 15.92 -5.32
N ARG A 60 -29.41 17.15 -5.78
CA ARG A 60 -29.90 18.36 -5.10
C ARG A 60 -31.44 18.37 -5.02
N GLY A 61 -31.96 18.64 -3.83
CA GLY A 61 -33.40 18.60 -3.54
C GLY A 61 -33.95 17.20 -3.26
N ASN A 62 -33.10 16.17 -3.28
CA ASN A 62 -33.46 14.84 -2.82
C ASN A 62 -33.26 14.73 -1.30
N ALA A 63 -34.16 14.03 -0.60
CA ALA A 63 -34.10 13.85 0.85
C ALA A 63 -32.79 13.17 1.33
N HIS A 64 -32.10 12.45 0.45
CA HIS A 64 -30.92 11.66 0.80
C HIS A 64 -29.59 12.31 0.40
N ALA A 65 -29.61 13.55 -0.12
CA ALA A 65 -28.41 14.25 -0.55
C ALA A 65 -27.37 14.38 0.57
N THR A 66 -27.84 14.63 1.80
CA THR A 66 -27.00 14.78 2.99
C THR A 66 -26.34 13.47 3.40
N ALA A 67 -27.09 12.37 3.46
CA ALA A 67 -26.57 11.05 3.80
C ALA A 67 -25.47 10.61 2.81
N VAL A 68 -25.71 10.79 1.51
CA VAL A 68 -24.73 10.45 0.47
C VAL A 68 -23.48 11.33 0.59
N GLY A 69 -23.62 12.64 0.77
CA GLY A 69 -22.49 13.57 0.88
C GLY A 69 -21.63 13.31 2.13
N VAL A 70 -22.26 13.12 3.29
CA VAL A 70 -21.57 12.85 4.56
C VAL A 70 -20.83 11.51 4.52
N LEU A 71 -21.48 10.44 4.02
CA LEU A 71 -20.86 9.12 3.88
C LEU A 71 -19.69 9.15 2.90
N LEU A 72 -19.87 9.79 1.74
CA LEU A 72 -18.84 9.94 0.72
C LEU A 72 -17.60 10.64 1.28
N VAL A 73 -17.79 11.73 2.03
CA VAL A 73 -16.67 12.48 2.64
C VAL A 73 -15.98 11.67 3.75
N ALA A 74 -16.71 10.87 4.51
CA ALA A 74 -16.11 9.96 5.49
C ALA A 74 -15.24 8.89 4.82
N VAL A 75 -15.75 8.26 3.75
CA VAL A 75 -14.99 7.28 2.95
C VAL A 75 -13.76 7.93 2.31
N LEU A 76 -13.91 9.14 1.79
CA LEU A 76 -12.81 9.92 1.21
C LEU A 76 -11.72 10.22 2.24
N ALA A 77 -12.10 10.67 3.44
CA ALA A 77 -11.16 10.92 4.54
C ALA A 77 -10.41 9.66 4.96
N LEU A 78 -11.14 8.54 5.02
CA LEU A 78 -10.57 7.24 5.32
C LEU A 78 -9.55 6.82 4.23
N GLY A 79 -9.90 7.00 2.96
CA GLY A 79 -8.98 6.75 1.84
C GLY A 79 -7.69 7.56 1.96
N TRP A 80 -7.78 8.84 2.36
CA TRP A 80 -6.62 9.70 2.61
C TRP A 80 -5.78 9.29 3.84
N ALA A 81 -6.40 8.73 4.87
CA ALA A 81 -5.67 8.16 6.02
C ALA A 81 -4.98 6.84 5.66
N VAL A 82 -5.62 6.00 4.85
CA VAL A 82 -5.14 4.66 4.46
C VAL A 82 -4.00 4.76 3.45
N MET A 83 -4.16 5.56 2.39
CA MET A 83 -3.22 5.60 1.26
C MET A 83 -1.74 5.66 1.67
N PRO A 84 -1.32 6.57 2.58
CA PRO A 84 0.08 6.66 2.99
C PRO A 84 0.62 5.46 3.80
N LEU A 85 -0.26 4.61 4.34
CA LEU A 85 0.13 3.39 5.07
C LEU A 85 0.60 2.30 4.09
N PHE A 86 -0.06 2.19 2.95
CA PHE A 86 0.22 1.18 1.91
C PHE A 86 1.23 1.67 0.89
N PHE A 87 1.21 2.97 0.60
CA PHE A 87 2.11 3.62 -0.35
C PHE A 87 2.88 4.76 0.35
N PRO A 88 3.89 4.44 1.18
CA PRO A 88 4.72 5.45 1.84
C PRO A 88 5.40 6.42 0.85
N GLY A 89 5.51 6.04 -0.44
CA GLY A 89 6.04 6.84 -1.55
C GLY A 89 4.99 7.52 -2.46
N GLY A 90 3.72 7.57 -2.09
CA GLY A 90 2.65 8.06 -2.98
C GLY A 90 2.79 9.53 -3.46
N ASP A 91 3.38 10.40 -2.64
CA ASP A 91 3.73 11.79 -3.04
C ASP A 91 5.21 12.05 -2.76
N GLU A 92 6.05 11.36 -3.54
CA GLU A 92 7.53 11.42 -3.58
C GLU A 92 8.10 12.77 -4.02
N THR A 93 7.27 13.75 -4.38
CA THR A 93 7.77 15.04 -4.88
C THR A 93 8.48 15.87 -3.81
N LEU A 94 8.14 15.69 -2.53
CA LEU A 94 8.68 16.45 -1.41
C LEU A 94 8.84 15.56 -0.16
N ASP A 95 9.92 14.79 -0.13
CA ASP A 95 10.29 13.99 1.05
C ASP A 95 10.86 14.90 2.15
N PRO A 96 10.19 15.01 3.32
CA PRO A 96 10.66 15.85 4.41
C PRO A 96 12.06 15.44 4.90
N THR A 97 12.44 14.16 4.82
CA THR A 97 13.77 13.69 5.27
C THR A 97 14.91 14.30 4.45
N ARG A 98 14.69 14.52 3.15
CA ARG A 98 15.67 15.18 2.26
C ARG A 98 15.82 16.68 2.55
N LEU A 99 14.78 17.29 3.14
CA LEU A 99 14.78 18.71 3.51
C LEU A 99 15.35 18.94 4.91
N VAL A 100 15.60 17.88 5.71
CA VAL A 100 16.22 17.98 7.04
C VAL A 100 17.69 18.40 6.99
N MET A 101 18.39 18.10 5.88
CA MET A 101 19.76 18.56 5.66
C MET A 101 19.86 20.09 5.49
N LEU A 102 18.73 20.77 5.25
CA LEU A 102 18.66 22.22 5.19
C LEU A 102 18.26 22.78 6.57
N PRO A 103 18.81 23.94 7.00
CA PRO A 103 18.52 24.56 8.29
C PRO A 103 17.11 25.19 8.34
N LEU A 104 16.07 24.36 8.19
CA LEU A 104 14.68 24.77 8.07
C LEU A 104 13.95 24.61 9.40
N ARG A 105 13.16 25.62 9.76
CA ARG A 105 12.29 25.54 10.94
C ARG A 105 11.08 24.62 10.62
N PRO A 106 10.66 23.73 11.55
CA PRO A 106 9.57 22.78 11.31
C PRO A 106 8.23 23.41 10.93
N ARG A 107 7.87 24.55 11.55
CA ARG A 107 6.58 25.22 11.33
C ARG A 107 6.44 25.80 9.90
N PRO A 108 7.40 26.58 9.37
CA PRO A 108 7.41 26.98 7.96
C PRO A 108 7.42 25.80 6.98
N LEU A 109 8.14 24.73 7.31
CA LEU A 109 8.22 23.53 6.47
C LEU A 109 6.87 22.82 6.36
N VAL A 110 6.13 22.66 7.47
CA VAL A 110 4.75 22.12 7.46
C VAL A 110 3.83 22.93 6.54
N ARG A 111 3.88 24.27 6.61
CA ARG A 111 3.06 25.13 5.73
C ARG A 111 3.45 24.99 4.26
N ALA A 112 4.75 24.93 3.97
CA ALA A 112 5.25 24.77 2.61
C ALA A 112 4.87 23.40 2.02
N LEU A 113 5.00 22.34 2.81
CA LEU A 113 4.59 20.98 2.43
C LEU A 113 3.08 20.89 2.27
N LEU A 114 2.28 21.53 3.13
CA LEU A 114 0.81 21.56 2.99
C LEU A 114 0.39 22.25 1.70
N ALA A 115 0.94 23.44 1.43
CA ALA A 115 0.67 24.19 0.20
C ALA A 115 1.06 23.41 -1.06
N ALA A 116 2.23 22.76 -1.03
CA ALA A 116 2.63 21.91 -2.14
C ALA A 116 1.76 20.65 -2.25
N SER A 117 1.28 20.09 -1.14
CA SER A 117 0.40 18.92 -1.16
C SER A 117 -0.93 19.19 -1.86
N LEU A 118 -1.44 20.42 -1.81
CA LEU A 118 -2.65 20.86 -2.54
C LEU A 118 -2.46 20.85 -4.07
N VAL A 119 -1.22 20.91 -4.55
CA VAL A 119 -0.91 20.86 -5.98
C VAL A 119 -0.79 19.39 -6.41
N GLY A 120 -1.86 18.81 -6.95
CA GLY A 120 -1.84 17.44 -7.45
C GLY A 120 -3.21 16.94 -7.90
N ILE A 121 -3.23 15.75 -8.50
CA ILE A 121 -4.46 15.10 -8.99
C ILE A 121 -5.37 14.70 -7.81
N GLY A 122 -4.80 14.16 -6.72
CA GLY A 122 -5.56 13.73 -5.54
C GLY A 122 -6.37 14.85 -4.87
N PRO A 123 -5.76 16.00 -4.52
CA PRO A 123 -6.49 17.15 -3.98
C PRO A 123 -7.53 17.72 -4.96
N LEU A 124 -7.25 17.71 -6.27
CA LEU A 124 -8.21 18.16 -7.28
C LEU A 124 -9.45 17.25 -7.33
N PHE A 125 -9.23 15.92 -7.32
CA PHE A 125 -10.31 14.94 -7.22
C PHE A 125 -11.14 15.12 -5.95
N THR A 126 -10.47 15.30 -4.81
CA THR A 126 -11.10 15.55 -3.51
C THR A 126 -11.91 16.84 -3.51
N PHE A 127 -11.38 17.90 -4.13
CA PHE A 127 -12.06 19.18 -4.29
C PHE A 127 -13.35 19.03 -5.10
N CYS A 128 -13.33 18.31 -6.22
CA CYS A 128 -14.54 18.05 -7.02
C CYS A 128 -15.63 17.33 -6.21
N LEU A 129 -15.26 16.28 -5.46
CA LEU A 129 -16.21 15.53 -4.63
C LEU A 129 -16.80 16.40 -3.50
N LEU A 130 -15.95 17.15 -2.81
CA LEU A 130 -16.38 18.06 -1.74
C LEU A 130 -17.28 19.17 -2.29
N LEU A 131 -16.93 19.74 -3.44
CA LEU A 131 -17.73 20.76 -4.11
C LEU A 131 -19.14 20.23 -4.44
N GLY A 132 -19.23 19.03 -5.02
CA GLY A 132 -20.51 18.38 -5.29
C GLY A 132 -21.31 18.12 -4.03
N SER A 133 -20.66 17.62 -2.97
CA SER A 133 -21.29 17.29 -1.69
C SER A 133 -21.82 18.51 -0.95
N VAL A 134 -21.14 19.65 -1.08
CA VAL A 134 -21.57 20.91 -0.46
C VAL A 134 -22.69 21.56 -1.27
N ILE A 135 -22.61 21.54 -2.60
CA ILE A 135 -23.65 22.09 -3.47
C ILE A 135 -24.97 21.30 -3.35
N SER A 136 -24.90 19.99 -3.15
CA SER A 136 -26.09 19.14 -3.04
C SER A 136 -26.94 19.46 -1.81
N VAL A 137 -26.33 19.96 -0.72
CA VAL A 137 -26.99 20.26 0.56
C VAL A 137 -27.22 21.77 0.81
N ALA A 138 -26.56 22.66 0.05
CA ALA A 138 -26.64 24.10 0.28
C ALA A 138 -27.95 24.74 -0.24
N HIS A 139 -28.71 25.35 0.68
CA HIS A 139 -29.92 26.10 0.41
C HIS A 139 -29.88 27.46 1.13
N GLY A 140 -29.94 28.55 0.36
CA GLY A 140 -29.89 29.93 0.89
C GLY A 140 -28.49 30.54 1.02
N ALA A 141 -28.42 31.86 1.12
CA ALA A 141 -27.17 32.62 1.06
C ALA A 141 -26.19 32.29 2.21
N ALA A 142 -26.71 32.07 3.43
CA ALA A 142 -25.90 31.69 4.59
C ALA A 142 -25.27 30.30 4.42
N ALA A 143 -26.01 29.34 3.84
CA ALA A 143 -25.49 28.01 3.53
C ALA A 143 -24.39 28.07 2.46
N TYR A 144 -24.54 28.92 1.43
CA TYR A 144 -23.48 29.13 0.43
C TYR A 144 -22.21 29.79 1.00
N ALA A 145 -22.33 30.69 1.97
CA ALA A 145 -21.17 31.24 2.66
C ALA A 145 -20.46 30.15 3.50
N THR A 146 -21.25 29.35 4.22
CA THR A 146 -20.78 28.22 5.04
C THR A 146 -20.12 27.14 4.17
N ALA A 147 -20.69 26.88 2.99
CA ALA A 147 -20.20 25.97 1.98
C ALA A 147 -18.75 26.24 1.56
N VAL A 148 -18.40 27.50 1.33
CA VAL A 148 -17.03 27.90 0.96
C VAL A 148 -16.06 27.57 2.10
N ALA A 149 -16.42 27.89 3.35
CA ALA A 149 -15.59 27.58 4.50
C ALA A 149 -15.46 26.05 4.72
N ALA A 150 -16.58 25.33 4.61
CA ALA A 150 -16.63 23.88 4.73
C ALA A 150 -15.76 23.17 3.70
N LEU A 151 -15.83 23.59 2.43
CA LEU A 151 -15.03 23.06 1.33
C LEU A 151 -13.52 23.19 1.59
N VAL A 152 -13.08 24.39 2.00
CA VAL A 152 -11.67 24.65 2.30
C VAL A 152 -11.21 23.85 3.51
N LEU A 153 -11.99 23.84 4.60
CA LEU A 153 -11.64 23.12 5.82
C LEU A 153 -11.57 21.61 5.59
N ALA A 154 -12.57 21.01 4.94
CA ALA A 154 -12.61 19.58 4.65
C ALA A 154 -11.41 19.15 3.79
N LEU A 155 -11.08 19.93 2.76
CA LEU A 155 -9.93 19.65 1.91
C LEU A 155 -8.61 19.70 2.71
N LEU A 156 -8.43 20.74 3.54
CA LEU A 156 -7.25 20.87 4.38
C LEU A 156 -7.14 19.74 5.40
N VAL A 157 -8.25 19.31 6.01
CA VAL A 157 -8.29 18.18 6.94
C VAL A 157 -7.87 16.89 6.24
N CYS A 158 -8.41 16.58 5.06
CA CYS A 158 -8.03 15.39 4.28
C CYS A 158 -6.52 15.37 3.98
N VAL A 159 -5.97 16.49 3.50
CA VAL A 159 -4.55 16.58 3.14
C VAL A 159 -3.65 16.55 4.39
N ALA A 160 -4.04 17.25 5.46
CA ALA A 160 -3.31 17.23 6.73
C ALA A 160 -3.32 15.84 7.38
N LEU A 161 -4.46 15.13 7.30
CA LEU A 161 -4.61 13.76 7.78
C LEU A 161 -3.64 12.83 7.06
N ALA A 162 -3.61 12.88 5.72
CA ALA A 162 -2.70 12.08 4.93
C ALA A 162 -1.22 12.34 5.29
N ARG A 163 -0.83 13.60 5.48
CA ARG A 163 0.54 13.97 5.86
C ARG A 163 0.89 13.59 7.30
N ALA A 164 -0.03 13.75 8.24
CA ALA A 164 0.15 13.33 9.61
C ALA A 164 0.32 11.81 9.71
N VAL A 165 -0.51 11.05 8.98
CA VAL A 165 -0.40 9.59 8.91
C VAL A 165 0.88 9.16 8.21
N ALA A 166 1.27 9.79 7.10
CA ALA A 166 2.54 9.51 6.42
C ALA A 166 3.75 9.73 7.36
N ALA A 167 3.77 10.85 8.09
CA ALA A 167 4.83 11.16 9.05
C ALA A 167 4.86 10.19 10.24
N ALA A 168 3.69 9.76 10.72
CA ALA A 168 3.58 8.74 11.76
C ALA A 168 4.05 7.37 11.24
N ASN A 169 3.71 7.03 9.99
CA ASN A 169 4.06 5.78 9.33
C ASN A 169 5.59 5.59 9.25
N ILE A 170 6.28 6.62 8.74
CA ILE A 170 7.76 6.71 8.67
C ILE A 170 8.41 6.36 10.04
N ARG A 171 7.83 6.85 11.14
CA ARG A 171 8.34 6.62 12.50
C ARG A 171 8.00 5.23 13.07
N LEU A 172 6.84 4.68 12.71
CA LEU A 172 6.41 3.36 13.17
C LEU A 172 7.18 2.25 12.45
N LEU A 173 7.53 2.47 11.18
CA LEU A 173 8.36 1.59 10.37
C LEU A 173 9.83 1.55 10.84
N SER A 174 10.36 2.65 11.38
CA SER A 174 11.71 2.69 11.98
C SER A 174 11.75 2.17 13.43
N SER A 175 10.60 1.93 14.05
CA SER A 175 10.48 1.43 15.42
C SER A 175 10.19 -0.08 15.44
N ARG A 176 10.53 -0.77 16.54
CA ARG A 176 10.25 -2.20 16.75
C ARG A 176 8.74 -2.56 16.75
N LYS A 177 7.84 -1.59 16.57
CA LYS A 177 6.37 -1.72 16.64
C LYS A 177 5.65 -1.73 15.28
N GLY A 178 6.35 -2.05 14.18
CA GLY A 178 5.73 -2.12 12.84
C GLY A 178 4.54 -3.09 12.70
N ARG A 179 4.35 -4.03 13.65
CA ARG A 179 3.19 -4.93 13.71
C ARG A 179 1.87 -4.20 13.95
N ASP A 180 1.87 -3.19 14.82
CA ASP A 180 0.63 -2.49 15.22
C ASP A 180 0.07 -1.66 14.06
N LEU A 181 0.94 -1.21 13.16
CA LEU A 181 0.59 -0.46 11.96
C LEU A 181 -0.15 -1.31 10.93
N ALA A 182 0.28 -2.55 10.75
CA ALA A 182 -0.27 -3.45 9.74
C ALA A 182 -1.67 -3.94 10.14
N VAL A 183 -1.88 -4.11 11.45
CA VAL A 183 -3.21 -4.35 12.04
C VAL A 183 -4.08 -3.10 11.90
N LEU A 184 -3.55 -1.92 12.22
CA LEU A 184 -4.29 -0.65 12.10
C LEU A 184 -4.69 -0.36 10.65
N SER A 185 -3.77 -0.53 9.70
CA SER A 185 -4.03 -0.27 8.28
C SER A 185 -5.10 -1.19 7.72
N GLY A 186 -5.07 -2.47 8.06
CA GLY A 186 -6.10 -3.40 7.64
C GLY A 186 -7.43 -3.21 8.37
N LEU A 187 -7.43 -2.80 9.65
CA LEU A 187 -8.66 -2.40 10.35
C LEU A 187 -9.31 -1.18 9.67
N VAL A 188 -8.51 -0.20 9.23
CA VAL A 188 -9.03 0.98 8.55
C VAL A 188 -9.58 0.61 7.17
N VAL A 189 -8.90 -0.27 6.41
CA VAL A 189 -9.43 -0.81 5.14
C VAL A 189 -10.73 -1.58 5.36
N ALA A 190 -10.79 -2.39 6.41
CA ALA A 190 -11.97 -3.12 6.82
C ALA A 190 -13.16 -2.18 7.09
N VAL A 191 -12.96 -1.14 7.90
CA VAL A 191 -13.99 -0.12 8.16
C VAL A 191 -14.41 0.61 6.88
N GLY A 192 -13.46 0.89 5.98
CA GLY A 192 -13.74 1.55 4.71
C GLY A 192 -14.56 0.70 3.75
N ALA A 193 -14.16 -0.56 3.61
CA ALA A 193 -14.91 -1.55 2.86
C ALA A 193 -16.32 -1.72 3.46
N GLN A 194 -16.45 -1.73 4.79
CA GLN A 194 -17.75 -1.79 5.46
C GLN A 194 -18.62 -0.59 5.12
N LEU A 195 -18.08 0.64 5.16
CA LEU A 195 -18.84 1.86 4.83
C LEU A 195 -19.28 1.89 3.35
N VAL A 196 -18.40 1.46 2.44
CA VAL A 196 -18.71 1.39 1.00
C VAL A 196 -19.71 0.28 0.70
N ASN A 197 -19.52 -0.92 1.27
CA ASN A 197 -20.41 -2.06 1.10
C ASN A 197 -21.79 -1.77 1.70
N PHE A 198 -21.84 -1.18 2.89
CA PHE A 198 -23.08 -0.72 3.51
C PHE A 198 -23.79 0.34 2.65
N GLY A 199 -23.07 1.32 2.12
CA GLY A 199 -23.62 2.30 1.18
C GLY A 199 -24.18 1.65 -0.09
N ALA A 200 -23.46 0.70 -0.68
CA ALA A 200 -23.85 0.00 -1.90
C ALA A 200 -25.05 -0.96 -1.70
N GLN A 201 -25.07 -1.73 -0.62
CA GLN A 201 -26.16 -2.66 -0.28
C GLN A 201 -27.46 -1.92 0.03
N ARG A 202 -27.37 -0.80 0.75
CA ARG A 202 -28.55 0.02 1.09
C ARG A 202 -29.05 0.85 -0.10
N LEU A 203 -28.18 1.24 -1.04
CA LEU A 203 -28.59 1.81 -2.33
C LEU A 203 -29.40 0.82 -3.19
N GLY A 204 -29.12 -0.49 -3.08
CA GLY A 204 -29.75 -1.54 -3.89
C GLY A 204 -30.99 -2.20 -3.27
N SER A 205 -31.34 -1.87 -2.02
CA SER A 205 -32.44 -2.50 -1.28
C SER A 205 -33.74 -1.69 -1.42
N ALA A 206 -34.88 -2.38 -1.58
CA ALA A 206 -36.21 -1.76 -1.74
C ALA A 206 -36.70 -0.93 -0.53
N GLY A 207 -35.99 -0.95 0.60
CA GLY A 207 -36.24 -0.14 1.81
C GLY A 207 -35.69 1.29 1.76
N GLY A 208 -34.87 1.64 0.77
CA GLY A 208 -34.46 3.02 0.49
C GLY A 208 -33.34 3.58 1.39
N LEU A 209 -32.78 4.70 0.94
CA LEU A 209 -31.69 5.46 1.56
C LEU A 209 -32.03 6.00 2.98
N SER A 210 -33.25 5.80 3.49
CA SER A 210 -33.71 6.18 4.84
C SER A 210 -33.03 5.38 5.96
N GLU A 211 -32.54 4.17 5.68
CA GLU A 211 -31.78 3.38 6.66
C GLU A 211 -30.35 3.90 6.89
N LEU A 212 -29.88 4.87 6.09
CA LEU A 212 -28.57 5.51 6.23
C LEU A 212 -28.59 6.70 7.23
N ASP A 213 -29.77 7.17 7.63
CA ASP A 213 -29.93 8.37 8.46
C ASP A 213 -29.28 8.25 9.86
N PRO A 214 -29.40 7.11 10.60
CA PRO A 214 -28.77 6.99 11.91
C PRO A 214 -27.24 7.03 11.87
N VAL A 215 -26.63 6.48 10.81
CA VAL A 215 -25.17 6.49 10.63
C VAL A 215 -24.72 7.89 10.23
N THR A 216 -25.48 8.55 9.36
CA THR A 216 -25.26 9.94 8.94
C THR A 216 -25.29 10.89 10.13
N ASP A 217 -26.23 10.69 11.06
CA ASP A 217 -26.37 11.50 12.28
C ASP A 217 -25.15 11.47 13.19
N VAL A 218 -24.40 10.36 13.19
CA VAL A 218 -23.14 10.22 13.93
C VAL A 218 -21.97 10.74 13.09
N LEU A 219 -21.89 10.37 11.81
CA LEU A 219 -20.79 10.75 10.93
C LEU A 219 -20.71 12.25 10.68
N ARG A 220 -21.84 12.98 10.70
CA ARG A 220 -21.85 14.45 10.59
C ARG A 220 -21.17 15.17 11.75
N TRP A 221 -20.78 14.46 12.82
CA TRP A 221 -19.96 15.02 13.90
C TRP A 221 -18.47 14.66 13.77
N ILE A 222 -18.10 13.81 12.80
CA ILE A 222 -16.74 13.34 12.59
C ILE A 222 -16.06 14.17 11.47
N PRO A 223 -14.98 14.91 11.75
CA PRO A 223 -14.24 15.63 10.72
C PRO A 223 -13.56 14.67 9.73
N PRO A 224 -13.55 14.96 8.42
CA PRO A 224 -14.04 16.17 7.75
C PRO A 224 -15.53 16.13 7.36
N ALA A 225 -16.25 15.03 7.58
CA ALA A 225 -17.66 14.90 7.22
C ALA A 225 -18.55 15.91 7.96
N SER A 226 -18.13 16.38 9.14
CA SER A 226 -18.79 17.49 9.85
C SER A 226 -18.80 18.82 9.11
N ALA A 227 -17.88 19.05 8.16
CA ALA A 227 -17.96 20.24 7.32
C ALA A 227 -19.20 20.22 6.41
N ILE A 228 -19.57 19.05 5.88
CA ILE A 228 -20.78 18.89 5.05
C ILE A 228 -22.04 19.00 5.91
N GLY A 229 -22.04 18.35 7.08
CA GLY A 229 -23.11 18.47 8.05
C GLY A 229 -23.38 19.92 8.49
N ALA A 230 -22.34 20.77 8.53
CA ALA A 230 -22.50 22.17 8.88
C ALA A 230 -23.27 22.97 7.83
N VAL A 231 -23.04 22.67 6.55
CA VAL A 231 -23.75 23.32 5.44
C VAL A 231 -25.22 22.93 5.47
N ASP A 232 -25.50 21.65 5.69
CA ASP A 232 -26.85 21.10 5.87
C ASP A 232 -27.58 21.75 7.07
N SER A 233 -26.93 21.77 8.24
CA SER A 233 -27.49 22.40 9.46
C SER A 233 -27.82 23.89 9.25
N VAL A 234 -26.98 24.62 8.50
CA VAL A 234 -27.22 26.04 8.18
C VAL A 234 -28.31 26.21 7.12
N SER A 235 -28.42 25.29 6.16
CA SER A 235 -29.53 25.24 5.20
C SER A 235 -30.88 25.07 5.90
N ASP A 236 -30.92 24.29 6.98
CA ASP A 236 -32.11 24.06 7.81
C ASP A 236 -32.36 25.17 8.85
N GLY A 237 -31.54 26.22 8.88
CA GLY A 237 -31.66 27.34 9.82
C GLY A 237 -31.09 27.09 11.23
N SER A 238 -30.48 25.93 11.47
CA SER A 238 -29.85 25.56 12.74
C SER A 238 -28.39 26.06 12.84
N TYR A 239 -28.21 27.38 12.86
CA TYR A 239 -26.89 28.02 12.84
C TYR A 239 -25.95 27.58 13.98
N GLY A 240 -26.50 27.29 15.17
CA GLY A 240 -25.72 26.82 16.32
C GLY A 240 -25.03 25.47 16.09
N ALA A 241 -25.75 24.51 15.49
CA ALA A 241 -25.21 23.19 15.14
C ALA A 241 -24.15 23.32 14.03
N GLY A 242 -24.41 24.15 13.01
CA GLY A 242 -23.46 24.41 11.93
C GLY A 242 -22.14 25.02 12.42
N ILE A 243 -22.21 25.99 13.34
CA ILE A 243 -21.01 26.59 13.96
C ILE A 243 -20.21 25.53 14.74
N LEU A 244 -20.88 24.69 15.51
CA LEU A 244 -20.23 23.64 16.30
C LEU A 244 -19.53 22.61 15.41
N GLN A 245 -20.17 22.19 14.32
CA GLN A 245 -19.61 21.23 13.36
C GLN A 245 -18.43 21.80 12.57
N LEU A 246 -18.46 23.09 12.21
CA LEU A 246 -17.29 23.78 11.67
C LEU A 246 -16.17 23.91 12.68
N ALA A 247 -16.49 24.24 13.94
CA ALA A 247 -15.51 24.35 15.02
C ALA A 247 -14.79 23.01 15.26
N LEU A 248 -15.50 21.88 15.19
CA LEU A 248 -14.92 20.53 15.25
C LEU A 248 -13.94 20.29 14.10
N CYS A 249 -14.28 20.70 12.88
CA CYS A 249 -13.39 20.62 11.72
C CYS A 249 -12.12 21.46 11.90
N VAL A 250 -12.26 22.69 12.41
CA VAL A 250 -11.11 23.56 12.72
C VAL A 250 -10.23 22.95 13.82
N ALA A 251 -10.82 22.41 14.88
CA ALA A 251 -10.11 21.76 15.97
C ALA A 251 -9.34 20.51 15.49
N ALA A 252 -9.96 19.68 14.64
CA ALA A 252 -9.31 18.52 14.03
C ALA A 252 -8.14 18.93 13.13
N LEU A 253 -8.31 19.96 12.28
CA LEU A 253 -7.23 20.47 11.46
C LEU A 253 -6.05 20.97 12.31
N ALA A 254 -6.33 21.76 13.35
CA ALA A 254 -5.30 22.26 14.26
C ALA A 254 -4.57 21.10 14.98
N GLY A 255 -5.31 20.09 15.45
CA GLY A 255 -4.77 18.89 16.06
C GLY A 255 -3.87 18.10 15.12
N LEU A 256 -4.29 17.87 13.87
CA LEU A 256 -3.51 17.17 12.85
C LEU A 256 -2.22 17.93 12.49
N LEU A 257 -2.30 19.25 12.31
CA LEU A 257 -1.13 20.08 12.04
C LEU A 257 -0.16 20.09 13.24
N ALA A 258 -0.68 20.14 14.47
CA ALA A 258 0.13 20.06 15.68
C ALA A 258 0.83 18.69 15.79
N LEU A 259 0.10 17.59 15.56
CA LEU A 259 0.63 16.23 15.57
C LEU A 259 1.72 16.05 14.51
N TRP A 260 1.45 16.49 13.27
CA TRP A 260 2.41 16.43 12.18
C TRP A 260 3.67 17.26 12.50
N SER A 261 3.51 18.47 13.02
CA SER A 261 4.66 19.32 13.42
C SER A 261 5.51 18.68 14.52
N ARG A 262 4.89 18.00 15.50
CA ARG A 262 5.57 17.27 16.57
C ARG A 262 6.34 16.07 16.01
N HIS A 263 5.71 15.29 15.13
CA HIS A 263 6.39 14.17 14.48
C HIS A 263 7.58 14.62 13.63
N LEU A 264 7.40 15.68 12.84
CA LEU A 264 8.45 16.24 12.00
C LEU A 264 9.61 16.79 12.85
N THR A 265 9.31 17.54 13.91
CA THR A 265 10.34 18.04 14.83
C THR A 265 11.13 16.88 15.43
N ARG A 266 10.46 15.83 15.92
CA ARG A 266 11.13 14.65 16.45
C ARG A 266 11.94 13.90 15.40
N LEU A 267 11.48 13.81 14.15
CA LEU A 267 12.26 13.21 13.05
C LEU A 267 13.52 14.04 12.73
N MET A 268 13.44 15.36 12.83
CA MET A 268 14.57 16.26 12.58
C MET A 268 15.57 16.32 13.73
N THR A 269 15.15 16.05 14.97
CA THR A 269 15.99 16.15 16.17
C THR A 269 16.39 14.80 16.77
N SER A 270 15.81 13.69 16.31
CA SER A 270 16.23 12.36 16.78
C SER A 270 17.45 11.93 15.97
N PRO A 271 18.51 11.39 16.62
CA PRO A 271 19.62 10.79 15.91
C PRO A 271 19.10 9.68 14.98
N ASP A 272 19.57 9.65 13.74
CA ASP A 272 19.35 8.50 12.87
C ASP A 272 19.89 7.27 13.59
N GLY A 273 19.01 6.32 13.90
CA GLY A 273 19.40 5.07 14.56
C GLY A 273 20.36 4.21 13.74
N SER A 274 20.66 4.60 12.49
CA SER A 274 21.70 3.98 11.65
C SER A 274 23.08 4.64 11.78
N THR A 275 23.19 5.88 12.28
CA THR A 275 24.48 6.58 12.44
C THR A 275 25.12 6.29 13.79
N LEU A 276 24.33 5.87 14.79
CA LEU A 276 24.89 5.17 15.94
C LEU A 276 25.28 3.77 15.48
N GLN A 277 26.49 3.64 14.92
CA GLN A 277 27.22 2.37 14.97
C GLN A 277 27.17 1.91 16.42
N ALA A 278 26.32 0.93 16.71
CA ALA A 278 26.47 0.15 17.92
C ALA A 278 27.92 -0.36 17.87
N ALA A 279 28.73 0.04 18.85
CA ALA A 279 30.11 -0.39 18.97
C ALA A 279 30.18 -1.89 18.65
N GLU A 280 30.98 -2.24 17.63
CA GLU A 280 31.13 -3.63 17.22
C GLU A 280 31.48 -4.45 18.47
N PRO A 281 30.64 -5.41 18.89
CA PRO A 281 31.10 -6.36 19.88
C PRO A 281 32.22 -7.15 19.23
N VAL A 282 33.43 -6.98 19.79
CA VAL A 282 34.65 -7.71 19.43
C VAL A 282 34.31 -9.15 19.05
N GLY A 283 34.72 -9.53 17.85
CA GLY A 283 34.37 -10.79 17.20
C GLY A 283 34.52 -11.99 18.12
N ARG A 284 33.40 -12.54 18.56
CA ARG A 284 33.32 -13.96 18.91
C ARG A 284 32.89 -14.69 17.65
N GLU A 285 33.73 -15.59 17.16
CA GLU A 285 33.34 -16.62 16.20
C GLU A 285 32.14 -17.39 16.76
N ARG A 286 30.95 -16.95 16.40
CA ARG A 286 29.72 -17.68 16.70
C ARG A 286 29.56 -18.70 15.59
N GLY A 287 30.02 -19.91 15.85
CA GLY A 287 29.53 -21.08 15.13
C GLY A 287 28.00 -21.09 15.11
N SER A 288 27.41 -21.68 14.07
CA SER A 288 25.95 -21.74 13.86
C SER A 288 25.22 -22.12 15.16
N SER A 289 24.61 -21.13 15.81
CA SER A 289 23.96 -21.29 17.11
C SER A 289 22.46 -21.06 16.95
N GLY A 290 21.67 -22.01 17.47
CA GLY A 290 20.21 -21.97 17.47
C GLY A 290 19.53 -22.64 16.26
N LEU A 291 18.38 -22.10 15.86
CA LEU A 291 17.50 -22.60 14.79
C LEU A 291 18.20 -22.73 13.42
N ALA A 292 19.34 -22.06 13.21
CA ALA A 292 20.15 -22.20 12.00
C ALA A 292 20.66 -23.64 11.79
N ARG A 293 20.76 -24.46 12.84
CA ARG A 293 21.11 -25.88 12.72
C ARG A 293 20.01 -26.75 12.09
N LEU A 294 18.77 -26.28 12.05
CA LEU A 294 17.65 -26.98 11.40
C LEU A 294 17.64 -26.76 9.88
N LEU A 295 18.46 -25.83 9.37
CA LEU A 295 18.55 -25.56 7.94
C LEU A 295 19.38 -26.65 7.24
N PRO A 296 19.11 -26.94 5.95
CA PRO A 296 19.87 -27.93 5.19
C PRO A 296 21.38 -27.63 5.19
N ALA A 297 22.22 -28.65 5.28
CA ALA A 297 23.67 -28.47 5.19
C ALA A 297 24.09 -27.93 3.81
N GLY A 298 25.25 -27.26 3.76
CA GLY A 298 25.84 -26.74 2.54
C GLY A 298 25.26 -25.40 2.07
N ARG A 299 25.44 -25.09 0.78
CA ARG A 299 25.14 -23.77 0.20
C ARG A 299 23.66 -23.38 0.28
N THR A 300 22.73 -24.33 0.18
CA THR A 300 21.29 -24.02 0.27
C THR A 300 20.93 -23.47 1.64
N GLY A 301 21.43 -24.06 2.73
CA GLY A 301 21.17 -23.57 4.09
C GLY A 301 21.80 -22.21 4.37
N THR A 302 23.01 -21.96 3.88
CA THR A 302 23.67 -20.65 4.06
C THR A 302 22.91 -19.54 3.35
N VAL A 303 22.40 -19.80 2.15
CA VAL A 303 21.54 -18.86 1.41
C VAL A 303 20.21 -18.65 2.14
N MET A 304 19.57 -19.74 2.62
CA MET A 304 18.34 -19.63 3.40
C MET A 304 18.54 -18.79 4.66
N GLU A 305 19.60 -19.04 5.41
CA GLU A 305 19.92 -18.30 6.63
C GLU A 305 20.14 -16.81 6.33
N ARG A 306 20.88 -16.48 5.27
CA ARG A 306 21.09 -15.09 4.86
C ARG A 306 19.76 -14.42 4.52
N SER A 307 18.91 -15.05 3.71
CA SER A 307 17.60 -14.51 3.36
C SER A 307 16.71 -14.29 4.59
N LEU A 308 16.65 -15.25 5.51
CA LEU A 308 15.88 -15.10 6.76
C LEU A 308 16.43 -13.99 7.66
N ARG A 309 17.76 -13.83 7.73
CA ARG A 309 18.39 -12.72 8.46
C ARG A 309 18.03 -11.38 7.84
N TYR A 310 17.93 -11.25 6.51
CA TYR A 310 17.47 -10.01 5.86
C TYR A 310 16.02 -9.69 6.21
N VAL A 311 15.12 -10.67 6.19
CA VAL A 311 13.73 -10.48 6.63
C VAL A 311 13.65 -9.93 8.06
N TRP A 312 14.57 -10.34 8.93
CA TRP A 312 14.58 -9.87 10.33
C TRP A 312 15.42 -8.61 10.59
N ARG A 313 16.51 -8.38 9.87
CA ARG A 313 17.46 -7.30 10.17
C ARG A 313 17.33 -6.09 9.26
N ASP A 314 16.94 -6.27 8.01
CA ASP A 314 16.73 -5.14 7.10
C ASP A 314 15.33 -4.53 7.33
N PRO A 315 15.23 -3.25 7.73
CA PRO A 315 13.95 -2.58 7.96
C PRO A 315 13.03 -2.57 6.73
N LYS A 316 13.58 -2.44 5.52
CA LYS A 316 12.78 -2.36 4.29
C LYS A 316 12.19 -3.71 3.93
N THR A 317 13.02 -4.75 3.91
CA THR A 317 12.56 -6.11 3.70
C THR A 317 11.56 -6.50 4.79
N LYS A 318 11.86 -6.22 6.08
CA LYS A 318 10.91 -6.48 7.18
C LYS A 318 9.57 -5.79 6.95
N ALA A 319 9.57 -4.50 6.62
CA ALA A 319 8.34 -3.73 6.39
C ALA A 319 7.51 -4.33 5.25
N ALA A 320 8.14 -4.67 4.13
CA ALA A 320 7.47 -5.31 3.00
C ALA A 320 6.83 -6.65 3.41
N TRP A 321 7.57 -7.51 4.13
CA TRP A 321 7.06 -8.79 4.61
C TRP A 321 5.90 -8.65 5.62
N VAL A 322 6.02 -7.76 6.60
CA VAL A 322 4.96 -7.49 7.58
C VAL A 322 3.71 -6.96 6.89
N THR A 323 3.88 -6.09 5.89
CA THR A 323 2.78 -5.53 5.11
C THR A 323 2.08 -6.63 4.30
N SER A 324 2.82 -7.48 3.58
CA SER A 324 2.25 -8.61 2.84
C SER A 324 1.54 -9.63 3.75
N LEU A 325 2.09 -9.92 4.94
CA LEU A 325 1.47 -10.79 5.95
C LEU A 325 0.19 -10.17 6.54
N ALA A 326 0.17 -8.87 6.82
CA ALA A 326 -1.03 -8.27 7.38
C ALA A 326 -2.15 -8.16 6.36
N ILE A 327 -1.85 -7.66 5.16
CA ILE A 327 -2.86 -7.48 4.10
C ILE A 327 -3.34 -8.84 3.61
N GLY A 328 -2.43 -9.80 3.43
CA GLY A 328 -2.77 -11.16 3.00
C GLY A 328 -3.68 -11.89 3.99
N LEU A 329 -3.69 -11.52 5.26
CA LEU A 329 -4.56 -12.09 6.29
C LEU A 329 -5.87 -11.30 6.38
N ILE A 330 -5.77 -9.97 6.43
CA ILE A 330 -6.91 -9.10 6.71
C ILE A 330 -7.90 -9.14 5.56
N VAL A 331 -7.46 -9.09 4.30
CA VAL A 331 -8.39 -9.08 3.16
C VAL A 331 -9.28 -10.34 3.12
N PRO A 332 -8.73 -11.58 3.17
CA PRO A 332 -9.58 -12.78 3.11
C PRO A 332 -10.43 -12.98 4.37
N VAL A 333 -9.85 -12.80 5.56
CA VAL A 333 -10.56 -12.98 6.83
C VAL A 333 -11.69 -11.97 6.98
N PHE A 334 -11.44 -10.71 6.66
CA PHE A 334 -12.45 -9.67 6.80
C PHE A 334 -13.58 -9.82 5.78
N ASN A 335 -13.29 -10.29 4.56
CA ASN A 335 -14.35 -10.62 3.59
C ASN A 335 -15.17 -11.83 4.04
N ALA A 336 -14.53 -12.85 4.63
CA ALA A 336 -15.24 -14.00 5.20
C ALA A 336 -16.18 -13.60 6.34
N LEU A 337 -15.72 -12.74 7.26
CA LEU A 337 -16.53 -12.24 8.37
C LEU A 337 -17.76 -11.42 7.92
N GLN A 338 -17.70 -10.79 6.75
CA GLN A 338 -18.82 -10.04 6.18
C GLN A 338 -19.86 -10.92 5.46
N GLY A 339 -19.64 -12.23 5.35
CA GLY A 339 -20.51 -13.12 4.56
C GLY A 339 -20.53 -12.81 3.05
N THR A 340 -19.69 -11.88 2.58
CA THR A 340 -19.54 -11.50 1.16
C THR A 340 -18.32 -12.18 0.52
N GLY A 341 -17.58 -12.99 1.29
CA GLY A 341 -16.32 -13.58 0.88
C GLY A 341 -16.47 -14.93 0.18
N SER A 342 -15.86 -15.04 -1.00
CA SER A 342 -15.53 -16.33 -1.61
C SER A 342 -14.39 -17.03 -0.86
N VAL A 343 -14.45 -18.35 -0.69
CA VAL A 343 -13.36 -19.16 -0.08
C VAL A 343 -12.04 -18.97 -0.85
N TYR A 344 -12.11 -18.70 -2.17
CA TYR A 344 -10.93 -18.48 -3.01
C TYR A 344 -10.19 -17.17 -2.71
N PHE A 345 -10.78 -16.21 -1.98
CA PHE A 345 -10.03 -15.03 -1.53
C PHE A 345 -8.86 -15.42 -0.63
N ALA A 346 -8.87 -16.59 0.02
CA ALA A 346 -7.73 -17.08 0.78
C ALA A 346 -6.44 -17.21 -0.06
N CYS A 347 -6.56 -17.49 -1.37
CA CYS A 347 -5.41 -17.56 -2.29
C CYS A 347 -4.66 -16.22 -2.41
N PHE A 348 -5.32 -15.11 -2.06
CA PHE A 348 -4.71 -13.78 -2.01
C PHE A 348 -3.53 -13.72 -1.04
N ALA A 349 -3.57 -14.49 0.05
CA ALA A 349 -2.49 -14.56 1.03
C ALA A 349 -1.19 -15.12 0.41
N ALA A 350 -1.31 -16.20 -0.37
CA ALA A 350 -0.21 -16.78 -1.13
C ALA A 350 0.29 -15.80 -2.21
N GLY A 351 -0.64 -15.08 -2.85
CA GLY A 351 -0.35 -14.01 -3.81
C GLY A 351 0.57 -12.92 -3.25
N MET A 352 0.17 -12.34 -2.11
CA MET A 352 0.86 -11.22 -1.47
C MET A 352 2.30 -11.54 -1.06
N LEU A 353 2.55 -12.75 -0.57
CA LEU A 353 3.91 -13.19 -0.24
C LEU A 353 4.68 -13.68 -1.47
N GLY A 354 4.01 -14.28 -2.45
CA GLY A 354 4.62 -14.68 -3.73
C GLY A 354 5.24 -13.50 -4.48
N ILE A 355 4.66 -12.28 -4.34
CA ILE A 355 5.22 -11.06 -4.94
C ILE A 355 6.67 -10.78 -4.49
N GLN A 356 7.04 -11.22 -3.29
CA GLN A 356 8.39 -11.00 -2.76
C GLN A 356 9.47 -11.71 -3.60
N MET A 357 9.13 -12.68 -4.45
CA MET A 357 10.09 -13.34 -5.35
C MET A 357 10.48 -12.52 -6.60
N TYR A 358 9.71 -11.50 -7.01
CA TYR A 358 9.94 -10.85 -8.31
C TYR A 358 11.23 -10.03 -8.42
N ASN A 359 11.88 -9.70 -7.29
CA ASN A 359 13.16 -8.99 -7.30
C ASN A 359 14.09 -9.44 -6.15
N GLN A 360 14.49 -10.71 -6.17
CA GLN A 360 15.35 -11.30 -5.15
C GLN A 360 16.77 -10.73 -5.16
N PHE A 361 17.33 -10.44 -6.33
CA PHE A 361 18.68 -9.87 -6.43
C PHE A 361 18.70 -8.39 -6.06
N GLY A 362 17.62 -7.64 -6.34
CA GLY A 362 17.51 -6.25 -5.92
C GLY A 362 17.43 -6.06 -4.40
N GLN A 363 16.93 -7.05 -3.66
CA GLN A 363 16.94 -7.05 -2.18
C GLN A 363 18.36 -7.10 -1.60
N ASP A 364 19.32 -7.69 -2.32
CA ASP A 364 20.72 -7.70 -1.91
C ASP A 364 21.41 -6.36 -2.19
N THR A 365 20.81 -5.48 -3.00
CA THR A 365 21.37 -4.17 -3.38
C THR A 365 22.82 -4.28 -3.89
N SER A 366 23.71 -3.36 -3.48
CA SER A 366 25.13 -3.42 -3.85
C SER A 366 25.83 -4.66 -3.28
N ALA A 367 25.40 -5.21 -2.14
CA ALA A 367 26.00 -6.40 -1.52
C ALA A 367 25.87 -7.69 -2.37
N PHE A 368 25.09 -7.66 -3.45
CA PHE A 368 25.01 -8.77 -4.41
C PHE A 368 26.36 -9.18 -5.00
N TRP A 369 27.36 -8.28 -5.04
CA TRP A 369 28.70 -8.61 -5.55
C TRP A 369 29.31 -9.83 -4.83
N MET A 370 29.11 -9.95 -3.51
CA MET A 370 29.60 -11.11 -2.73
C MET A 370 28.94 -12.40 -3.17
N VAL A 371 27.65 -12.35 -3.53
CA VAL A 371 26.90 -13.51 -4.02
C VAL A 371 27.37 -13.87 -5.42
N ALA A 372 27.52 -12.86 -6.29
CA ALA A 372 27.96 -13.05 -7.67
C ALA A 372 29.31 -13.78 -7.76
N LEU A 373 30.27 -13.43 -6.90
CA LEU A 373 31.59 -14.10 -6.84
C LEU A 373 31.52 -15.60 -6.51
N THR A 374 30.46 -16.03 -5.84
CA THR A 374 30.29 -17.43 -5.47
C THR A 374 29.58 -18.27 -6.54
N ILE A 375 29.11 -17.66 -7.63
CA ILE A 375 28.37 -18.34 -8.70
C ILE A 375 29.29 -18.47 -9.91
N SER A 376 29.90 -19.64 -10.08
CA SER A 376 30.77 -19.94 -11.24
C SER A 376 30.08 -20.82 -12.28
N SER A 377 28.97 -21.48 -11.92
CA SER A 377 28.24 -22.38 -12.80
C SER A 377 26.71 -22.20 -12.71
N THR A 378 26.02 -22.72 -13.73
CA THR A 378 24.55 -22.86 -13.73
C THR A 378 24.04 -23.66 -12.52
N ARG A 379 24.82 -24.64 -12.04
CA ARG A 379 24.47 -25.42 -10.85
C ARG A 379 24.49 -24.55 -9.60
N ASP A 380 25.49 -23.69 -9.45
CA ASP A 380 25.59 -22.78 -8.30
C ASP A 380 24.46 -21.75 -8.31
N ALA A 381 24.10 -21.23 -9.49
CA ALA A 381 22.96 -20.35 -9.66
C ALA A 381 21.63 -21.05 -9.30
N TYR A 382 21.46 -22.31 -9.68
CA TYR A 382 20.29 -23.11 -9.30
C TYR A 382 20.20 -23.29 -7.78
N VAL A 383 21.32 -23.62 -7.12
CA VAL A 383 21.38 -23.81 -5.67
C VAL A 383 21.11 -22.51 -4.91
N GLU A 384 21.59 -21.38 -5.42
CA GLU A 384 21.30 -20.03 -4.92
C GLU A 384 19.79 -19.72 -5.01
N LEU A 385 19.20 -19.86 -6.20
CA LEU A 385 17.78 -19.59 -6.42
C LEU A 385 16.90 -20.53 -5.57
N ARG A 386 17.27 -21.81 -5.47
CA ARG A 386 16.59 -22.80 -4.62
C ARG A 386 16.64 -22.40 -3.15
N GLY A 387 17.78 -21.94 -2.64
CA GLY A 387 17.92 -21.48 -1.26
C GLY A 387 16.98 -20.31 -0.95
N ARG A 388 16.90 -19.33 -1.86
CA ARG A 388 15.98 -18.19 -1.72
C ARG A 388 14.51 -18.62 -1.77
N ALA A 389 14.15 -19.49 -2.70
CA ALA A 389 12.78 -20.02 -2.82
C ALA A 389 12.37 -20.80 -1.57
N LEU A 390 13.26 -21.64 -1.02
CA LEU A 390 13.00 -22.39 0.20
C LEU A 390 12.89 -21.50 1.43
N ALA A 391 13.70 -20.44 1.54
CA ALA A 391 13.58 -19.46 2.63
C ALA A 391 12.20 -18.78 2.63
N LEU A 392 11.67 -18.46 1.45
CA LEU A 392 10.35 -17.89 1.33
C LEU A 392 9.26 -18.92 1.62
N LEU A 393 9.36 -20.13 1.06
CA LEU A 393 8.41 -21.22 1.32
C LEU A 393 8.28 -21.55 2.80
N LEU A 394 9.38 -21.49 3.56
CA LEU A 394 9.38 -21.75 5.00
C LEU A 394 8.41 -20.84 5.77
N ILE A 395 8.18 -19.61 5.29
CA ILE A 395 7.26 -18.65 5.91
C ILE A 395 5.90 -18.69 5.20
N THR A 396 5.92 -18.64 3.87
CA THR A 396 4.71 -18.45 3.05
C THR A 396 3.81 -19.68 3.03
N LEU A 397 4.37 -20.89 3.00
CA LEU A 397 3.58 -22.12 2.99
C LEU A 397 2.73 -22.27 4.26
N PRO A 398 3.30 -22.26 5.49
CA PRO A 398 2.48 -22.39 6.71
C PRO A 398 1.54 -21.21 6.90
N TYR A 399 1.95 -20.00 6.50
CA TYR A 399 1.10 -18.83 6.57
C TYR A 399 -0.11 -18.92 5.61
N ALA A 400 0.10 -19.32 4.35
CA ALA A 400 -0.99 -19.49 3.39
C ALA A 400 -1.95 -20.58 3.86
N THR A 401 -1.45 -21.70 4.39
CA THR A 401 -2.28 -22.76 4.98
C THR A 401 -3.10 -22.24 6.16
N LEU A 402 -2.50 -21.46 7.06
CA LEU A 402 -3.20 -20.85 8.19
C LEU A 402 -4.33 -19.93 7.72
N VAL A 403 -4.04 -19.00 6.79
CA VAL A 403 -5.04 -18.05 6.28
C VAL A 403 -6.18 -18.80 5.60
N THR A 404 -5.87 -19.76 4.72
CA THR A 404 -6.90 -20.58 4.07
C THR A 404 -7.76 -21.33 5.08
N THR A 405 -7.15 -21.98 6.07
CA THR A 405 -7.89 -22.72 7.11
C THR A 405 -8.81 -21.79 7.91
N VAL A 406 -8.32 -20.62 8.31
CA VAL A 406 -9.12 -19.63 9.05
C VAL A 406 -10.26 -19.09 8.19
N THR A 407 -9.99 -18.67 6.95
CA THR A 407 -11.01 -18.14 6.04
C THR A 407 -12.09 -19.18 5.75
N THR A 408 -11.72 -20.43 5.46
CA THR A 408 -12.67 -21.51 5.21
C THR A 408 -13.49 -21.85 6.46
N GLY A 409 -12.86 -21.88 7.63
CA GLY A 409 -13.55 -22.14 8.90
C GLY A 409 -14.56 -21.05 9.27
N LEU A 410 -14.22 -19.77 9.03
CA LEU A 410 -15.13 -18.65 9.24
C LEU A 410 -16.34 -18.68 8.30
N LEU A 411 -16.18 -19.22 7.08
CA LEU A 411 -17.26 -19.39 6.11
C LEU A 411 -18.07 -20.68 6.34
N GLY A 412 -17.66 -21.54 7.29
CA GLY A 412 -18.29 -22.84 7.54
C GLY A 412 -18.06 -23.88 6.43
N ALA A 413 -17.24 -23.57 5.42
CA ALA A 413 -17.09 -24.35 4.18
C ALA A 413 -15.95 -25.38 4.25
N TRP A 414 -15.84 -26.14 5.34
CA TRP A 414 -14.72 -27.06 5.61
C TRP A 414 -14.46 -28.08 4.50
N GLU A 415 -15.50 -28.50 3.79
CA GLU A 415 -15.42 -29.42 2.66
C GLU A 415 -14.58 -28.87 1.50
N LYS A 416 -14.55 -27.53 1.32
CA LYS A 416 -13.78 -26.84 0.28
C LYS A 416 -12.34 -26.55 0.70
N LEU A 417 -11.92 -26.91 1.91
CA LEU A 417 -10.57 -26.65 2.41
C LEU A 417 -9.47 -27.31 1.55
N PRO A 418 -9.54 -28.61 1.21
CA PRO A 418 -8.50 -29.25 0.41
C PRO A 418 -8.37 -28.63 -0.98
N GLU A 419 -9.51 -28.29 -1.57
CA GLU A 419 -9.62 -27.62 -2.86
C GLU A 419 -8.88 -26.28 -2.88
N VAL A 420 -9.19 -25.39 -1.92
CA VAL A 420 -8.60 -24.06 -1.88
C VAL A 420 -7.12 -24.10 -1.49
N LEU A 421 -6.72 -25.03 -0.62
CA LEU A 421 -5.30 -25.25 -0.31
C LEU A 421 -4.52 -25.72 -1.54
N GLY A 422 -5.07 -26.67 -2.30
CA GLY A 422 -4.47 -27.14 -3.55
C GLY A 422 -4.25 -26.02 -4.55
N LEU A 423 -5.29 -25.20 -4.77
CA LEU A 423 -5.21 -24.03 -5.64
C LEU A 423 -4.19 -22.99 -5.15
N SER A 424 -4.16 -22.73 -3.83
CA SER A 424 -3.22 -21.81 -3.19
C SER A 424 -1.77 -22.26 -3.37
N PHE A 425 -1.49 -23.57 -3.24
CA PHE A 425 -0.16 -24.13 -3.45
C PHE A 425 0.26 -24.12 -4.93
N ALA A 426 -0.66 -24.38 -5.85
CA ALA A 426 -0.40 -24.25 -7.28
C ALA A 426 -0.05 -22.81 -7.66
N LEU A 427 -0.81 -21.84 -7.16
CA LEU A 427 -0.54 -20.41 -7.35
C LEU A 427 0.79 -19.99 -6.75
N LEU A 428 1.10 -20.42 -5.51
CA LEU A 428 2.37 -20.13 -4.86
C LEU A 428 3.54 -20.67 -5.68
N GLY A 429 3.46 -21.91 -6.17
CA GLY A 429 4.48 -22.50 -7.02
C GLY A 429 4.67 -21.76 -8.35
N ALA A 430 3.56 -21.33 -8.97
CA ALA A 430 3.61 -20.50 -10.17
C ALA A 430 4.31 -19.16 -9.92
N MET A 431 4.04 -18.50 -8.78
CA MET A 431 4.70 -17.23 -8.42
C MET A 431 6.18 -17.39 -8.07
N LEU A 432 6.58 -18.51 -7.48
CA LEU A 432 7.99 -18.83 -7.26
C LEU A 432 8.73 -19.00 -8.59
N ALA A 433 8.11 -19.70 -9.55
CA ALA A 433 8.69 -19.94 -10.87
C ALA A 433 8.83 -18.64 -11.68
N THR A 434 7.75 -17.86 -11.79
CA THR A 434 7.78 -16.58 -12.51
C THR A 434 8.67 -15.56 -11.80
N GLY A 435 8.67 -15.53 -10.47
CA GLY A 435 9.51 -14.66 -9.68
C GLY A 435 11.01 -14.95 -9.86
N ALA A 436 11.42 -16.22 -9.83
CA ALA A 436 12.82 -16.61 -10.11
C ALA A 436 13.26 -16.17 -11.52
N TRP A 437 12.38 -16.33 -12.51
CA TRP A 437 12.67 -15.92 -13.88
C TRP A 437 12.72 -14.40 -14.05
N SER A 438 11.73 -13.68 -13.51
CA SER A 438 11.64 -12.22 -13.54
C SER A 438 12.80 -11.57 -12.79
N SER A 439 13.20 -12.10 -11.64
CA SER A 439 14.34 -11.58 -10.88
C SER A 439 15.64 -11.67 -11.68
N ALA A 440 15.82 -12.70 -12.51
CA ALA A 440 16.99 -12.83 -13.39
C ALA A 440 16.86 -11.99 -14.67
N ARG A 441 15.65 -11.83 -15.20
CA ARG A 441 15.42 -11.12 -16.48
C ARG A 441 15.37 -9.61 -16.32
N PHE A 442 14.66 -9.14 -15.31
CA PHE A 442 14.34 -7.75 -15.02
C PHE A 442 14.76 -7.33 -13.60
N PRO A 443 16.03 -7.52 -13.21
CA PRO A 443 16.50 -7.03 -11.92
C PRO A 443 16.40 -5.51 -11.86
N TYR A 444 15.97 -4.98 -10.73
CA TYR A 444 15.97 -3.55 -10.46
C TYR A 444 16.53 -3.28 -9.07
N SER A 445 17.14 -2.12 -8.92
CA SER A 445 17.74 -1.68 -7.66
C SER A 445 16.67 -1.17 -6.69
N ILE A 446 16.90 -1.48 -5.42
CA ILE A 446 16.14 -0.95 -4.29
C ILE A 446 17.08 0.03 -3.57
N PRO A 447 16.96 1.35 -3.81
CA PRO A 447 17.86 2.33 -3.21
C PRO A 447 17.84 2.20 -1.69
N GLN A 448 18.98 2.21 -1.01
CA GLN A 448 18.98 2.15 0.45
C GLN A 448 18.57 3.49 1.08
N GLU A 449 18.86 4.60 0.40
CA GLU A 449 18.55 5.96 0.83
C GLU A 449 17.08 6.37 0.55
N GLY A 450 16.35 6.74 1.62
CA GLY A 450 14.94 7.13 1.56
C GLY A 450 13.96 5.95 1.39
N TYR A 451 12.66 6.23 1.28
CA TYR A 451 11.60 5.19 1.24
C TYR A 451 11.34 4.58 -0.15
N LYS A 452 12.32 4.65 -1.06
CA LYS A 452 12.16 4.14 -2.44
C LYS A 452 12.27 2.62 -2.47
N ASN A 453 11.29 1.97 -3.10
CA ASN A 453 11.30 0.53 -3.39
C ASN A 453 11.85 0.20 -4.79
N VAL A 454 12.01 1.21 -5.64
CA VAL A 454 12.56 1.09 -7.01
C VAL A 454 13.39 2.32 -7.31
N ALA A 455 14.57 2.16 -7.92
CA ALA A 455 15.36 3.32 -8.33
C ALA A 455 14.66 4.17 -9.40
N PRO A 456 14.89 5.50 -9.39
CA PRO A 456 14.37 6.39 -10.42
C PRO A 456 14.73 5.91 -11.83
N GLY A 457 13.74 5.85 -12.72
CA GLY A 457 13.92 5.36 -14.10
C GLY A 457 13.72 3.84 -14.27
N GLN A 458 13.69 3.06 -13.19
CA GLN A 458 13.45 1.60 -13.25
C GLN A 458 12.01 1.18 -12.92
N ALA A 459 11.10 2.13 -12.69
CA ALA A 459 9.69 1.83 -12.38
C ALA A 459 9.01 0.96 -13.46
N GLY A 460 9.28 1.20 -14.75
CA GLY A 460 8.75 0.37 -15.84
C GLY A 460 9.22 -1.09 -15.77
N LEU A 461 10.48 -1.32 -15.36
CA LEU A 461 11.01 -2.67 -15.16
C LEU A 461 10.31 -3.36 -13.99
N ALA A 462 10.11 -2.65 -12.87
CA ALA A 462 9.39 -3.18 -11.73
C ALA A 462 7.93 -3.52 -12.05
N TRP A 463 7.23 -2.63 -12.79
CA TRP A 463 5.86 -2.88 -13.24
C TRP A 463 5.77 -4.10 -14.16
N ILE A 464 6.65 -4.20 -15.16
CA ILE A 464 6.69 -5.36 -16.06
C ILE A 464 7.00 -6.65 -15.28
N ALA A 465 7.96 -6.62 -14.35
CA ALA A 465 8.33 -7.77 -13.54
C ALA A 465 7.18 -8.25 -12.66
N ILE A 466 6.47 -7.33 -11.98
CA ILE A 466 5.39 -7.65 -11.04
C ILE A 466 4.11 -8.02 -11.79
N PHE A 467 3.61 -7.15 -12.70
CA PHE A 467 2.35 -7.40 -13.40
C PHE A 467 2.48 -8.48 -14.46
N GLY A 468 3.55 -8.45 -15.26
CA GLY A 468 3.83 -9.51 -16.23
C GLY A 468 4.03 -10.85 -15.53
N GLY A 469 4.73 -10.83 -14.38
CA GLY A 469 4.90 -11.98 -13.51
C GLY A 469 3.58 -12.52 -12.95
N LEU A 470 2.70 -11.64 -12.44
CA LEU A 470 1.39 -12.03 -11.90
C LEU A 470 0.48 -12.63 -12.97
N ILE A 471 0.42 -12.02 -14.16
CA ILE A 471 -0.33 -12.54 -15.30
C ILE A 471 0.22 -13.91 -15.71
N SER A 472 1.54 -14.04 -15.80
CA SER A 472 2.18 -15.32 -16.11
C SER A 472 1.92 -16.37 -15.04
N ALA A 473 1.90 -15.98 -13.76
CA ALA A 473 1.60 -16.90 -12.66
C ALA A 473 0.13 -17.36 -12.71
N ALA A 474 -0.81 -16.46 -13.03
CA ALA A 474 -2.21 -16.81 -13.24
C ALA A 474 -2.40 -17.76 -14.44
N LEU A 475 -1.68 -17.52 -15.55
CA LEU A 475 -1.68 -18.41 -16.71
C LEU A 475 -1.08 -19.78 -16.38
N LEU A 476 0.01 -19.83 -15.61
CA LEU A 476 0.60 -21.09 -15.15
C LEU A 476 -0.32 -21.80 -14.15
N ALA A 477 -1.09 -21.10 -13.34
CA ALA A 477 -2.08 -21.70 -12.45
C ALA A 477 -3.36 -22.13 -13.19
N SER A 478 -3.54 -21.72 -14.46
CA SER A 478 -4.78 -21.96 -15.22
C SER A 478 -5.20 -23.42 -15.34
N PRO A 479 -4.31 -24.44 -15.45
CA PRO A 479 -4.75 -25.83 -15.52
C PRO A 479 -5.39 -26.30 -14.20
N VAL A 480 -4.87 -25.85 -13.06
CA VAL A 480 -5.44 -26.17 -11.74
C VAL A 480 -6.73 -25.38 -11.52
N ILE A 481 -6.80 -24.13 -11.96
CA ILE A 481 -8.03 -23.33 -11.94
C ILE A 481 -9.11 -24.00 -12.80
N ALA A 482 -8.79 -24.42 -14.02
CA ALA A 482 -9.71 -25.10 -14.92
C ALA A 482 -10.20 -26.43 -14.34
N LEU A 483 -9.29 -27.23 -13.75
CA LEU A 483 -9.65 -28.46 -13.04
C LEU A 483 -10.59 -28.17 -11.86
N THR A 484 -10.32 -27.12 -11.09
CA THR A 484 -11.15 -26.70 -9.95
C THR A 484 -12.56 -26.31 -10.43
N ILE A 485 -12.66 -25.52 -11.50
CA ILE A 485 -13.95 -25.12 -12.10
C ILE A 485 -14.70 -26.36 -12.62
N TRP A 486 -14.01 -27.26 -13.33
CA TRP A 486 -14.60 -28.46 -13.89
C TRP A 486 -15.17 -29.39 -12.81
N LEU A 487 -14.46 -29.56 -11.69
CA LEU A 487 -14.93 -30.35 -10.55
C LEU A 487 -16.15 -29.72 -9.86
N ASN A 488 -16.24 -28.38 -9.76
CA ASN A 488 -17.41 -27.74 -9.15
C ASN A 488 -18.65 -27.71 -10.06
N VAL A 489 -18.48 -27.83 -11.38
CA VAL A 489 -19.59 -27.83 -12.35
C VAL A 489 -20.12 -29.24 -12.62
N SER A 490 -19.30 -30.27 -12.39
CA SER A 490 -19.67 -31.67 -12.64
C SER A 490 -20.54 -32.24 -11.50
N ALA A 491 -21.60 -32.98 -11.85
CA ALA A 491 -22.58 -33.49 -10.88
C ALA A 491 -21.99 -34.38 -9.77
N ASP A 492 -20.92 -35.15 -10.07
CA ASP A 492 -20.22 -36.01 -9.11
C ASP A 492 -18.88 -35.41 -8.62
N GLY A 493 -18.57 -34.17 -9.04
CA GLY A 493 -17.23 -33.60 -8.87
C GLY A 493 -16.89 -33.21 -7.44
N ASP A 494 -17.89 -32.95 -6.58
CA ASP A 494 -17.67 -32.65 -5.16
C ASP A 494 -16.94 -33.80 -4.43
N GLY A 495 -17.19 -35.05 -4.82
CA GLY A 495 -16.50 -36.23 -4.25
C GLY A 495 -15.00 -36.33 -4.61
N TRP A 496 -14.54 -35.57 -5.60
CA TRP A 496 -13.15 -35.58 -6.10
C TRP A 496 -12.38 -34.31 -5.75
N THR A 497 -13.02 -33.30 -5.16
CA THR A 497 -12.41 -32.00 -4.78
C THR A 497 -11.21 -32.16 -3.84
N TRP A 498 -11.19 -33.20 -3.00
CA TRP A 498 -10.08 -33.49 -2.10
C TRP A 498 -8.75 -33.76 -2.83
N LEU A 499 -8.80 -34.27 -4.08
CA LEU A 499 -7.62 -34.53 -4.91
C LEU A 499 -6.92 -33.25 -5.38
N LEU A 500 -7.61 -32.11 -5.35
CA LEU A 500 -7.00 -30.82 -5.71
C LEU A 500 -5.85 -30.46 -4.77
N LEU A 501 -5.89 -30.88 -3.50
CA LEU A 501 -4.80 -30.65 -2.55
C LEU A 501 -3.48 -31.31 -3.01
N PRO A 502 -3.41 -32.65 -3.15
CA PRO A 502 -2.18 -33.30 -3.61
C PRO A 502 -1.81 -32.90 -5.03
N LEU A 503 -2.78 -32.76 -5.94
CA LEU A 503 -2.51 -32.35 -7.33
C LEU A 503 -1.92 -30.93 -7.39
N GLY A 504 -2.52 -29.98 -6.69
CA GLY A 504 -2.05 -28.60 -6.62
C GLY A 504 -0.68 -28.47 -5.94
N ALA A 505 -0.43 -29.24 -4.88
CA ALA A 505 0.87 -29.30 -4.21
C ALA A 505 1.97 -29.84 -5.14
N VAL A 506 1.71 -30.97 -5.82
CA VAL A 506 2.65 -31.59 -6.76
C VAL A 506 2.88 -30.66 -7.96
N TYR A 507 1.82 -30.10 -8.53
CA TYR A 507 1.89 -29.17 -9.65
C TYR A 507 2.71 -27.92 -9.29
N GLY A 508 2.42 -27.30 -8.15
CA GLY A 508 3.16 -26.14 -7.66
C GLY A 508 4.65 -26.45 -7.42
N ALA A 509 4.97 -27.62 -6.86
CA ALA A 509 6.34 -28.06 -6.65
C ALA A 509 7.07 -28.29 -7.98
N LEU A 510 6.45 -28.97 -8.94
CA LEU A 510 7.02 -29.25 -10.27
C LEU A 510 7.28 -27.97 -11.05
N ILE A 511 6.32 -27.03 -11.07
CA ILE A 511 6.49 -25.74 -11.73
C ILE A 511 7.60 -24.93 -11.07
N THR A 512 7.67 -24.92 -9.74
CA THR A 512 8.76 -24.24 -9.02
C THR A 512 10.12 -24.83 -9.42
N LEU A 513 10.26 -26.15 -9.40
CA LEU A 513 11.49 -26.85 -9.80
C LEU A 513 11.87 -26.53 -11.24
N LEU A 514 10.91 -26.55 -12.16
CA LEU A 514 11.12 -26.22 -13.56
C LEU A 514 11.53 -24.75 -13.73
N GLY A 515 10.82 -23.82 -13.10
CA GLY A 515 11.13 -22.39 -13.13
C GLY A 515 12.53 -22.08 -12.63
N LEU A 516 12.95 -22.70 -11.52
CA LEU A 516 14.32 -22.59 -10.99
C LEU A 516 15.36 -23.12 -11.97
N ARG A 517 15.11 -24.29 -12.59
CA ARG A 517 16.01 -24.89 -13.60
C ARG A 517 16.11 -24.03 -14.86
N LEU A 518 15.03 -23.39 -15.28
CA LEU A 518 15.00 -22.52 -16.46
C LEU A 518 15.60 -21.13 -16.20
N ALA A 519 15.52 -20.64 -14.95
CA ALA A 519 16.10 -19.37 -14.54
C ALA A 519 17.62 -19.48 -14.32
N ALA A 520 18.12 -20.59 -13.78
CA ALA A 520 19.53 -20.74 -13.39
C ALA A 520 20.57 -20.47 -14.51
N PRO A 521 20.43 -20.97 -15.75
CA PRO A 521 21.39 -20.67 -16.82
C PRO A 521 21.41 -19.19 -17.18
N ARG A 522 20.25 -18.53 -17.14
CA ARG A 522 20.13 -17.10 -17.41
C ARG A 522 20.72 -16.27 -16.29
N THR A 523 20.53 -16.67 -15.04
CA THR A 523 21.18 -16.02 -13.89
C THR A 523 22.69 -16.11 -14.02
N ALA A 524 23.25 -17.30 -14.26
CA ALA A 524 24.68 -17.49 -14.42
C ALA A 524 25.26 -16.69 -15.59
N GLY A 525 24.58 -16.68 -16.74
CA GLY A 525 25.02 -15.95 -17.93
C GLY A 525 24.85 -14.43 -17.88
N ARG A 526 24.12 -13.89 -16.89
CA ARG A 526 23.84 -12.44 -16.78
C ARG A 526 24.28 -11.83 -15.44
N LEU A 527 25.20 -12.48 -14.73
CA LEU A 527 25.67 -12.01 -13.43
C LEU A 527 26.19 -10.56 -13.46
N PRO A 528 27.03 -10.14 -14.44
CA PRO A 528 27.51 -8.77 -14.52
C PRO A 528 26.39 -7.75 -14.73
N GLU A 529 25.41 -8.06 -15.58
CA GLU A 529 24.26 -7.18 -15.86
C GLU A 529 23.31 -7.10 -14.67
N ILE A 530 23.09 -8.21 -13.96
CA ILE A 530 22.32 -8.23 -12.72
C ILE A 530 23.02 -7.33 -11.70
N LEU A 531 24.34 -7.50 -11.50
CA LEU A 531 25.12 -6.69 -10.56
C LEU A 531 25.04 -5.20 -10.92
N ALA A 532 25.26 -4.85 -12.19
CA ALA A 532 25.17 -3.47 -12.65
C ALA A 532 23.76 -2.87 -12.53
N ALA A 533 22.71 -3.69 -12.58
CA ALA A 533 21.33 -3.23 -12.42
C ALA A 533 20.98 -2.97 -10.94
N VAL A 534 21.47 -3.81 -10.03
CA VAL A 534 21.16 -3.72 -8.59
C VAL A 534 22.09 -2.77 -7.82
N SER A 535 23.26 -2.44 -8.39
CA SER A 535 24.21 -1.46 -7.84
C SER A 535 23.89 -0.01 -8.20
N LYS A 536 22.91 0.25 -9.07
CA LYS A 536 22.48 1.61 -9.43
C LYS A 536 21.63 2.23 -8.32
N GLY A 537 22.25 3.00 -7.45
CA GLY A 537 21.59 3.72 -6.36
C GLY A 537 22.56 3.92 -5.22
#